data_AF-A0A1A8PCF7-F1
#
_entry.id   AF-A0A1A8PCF7-F1
#
_cell.length_a   1.000
_cell.length_b   1.000
_cell.length_c   1.000
_cell.angle_alpha   90.00
_cell.angle_beta   90.00
_cell.angle_gamma   90.00
#
_symmetry.space_group_name_H-M   'P 1'
#
loop_
_entity.id
_entity.type
_entity.pdbx_description
1 polymer ?
#
loop_
_entity_poly.entity_id
_entity_poly.type
_entity_poly.pdbx_seq_one_letter_code
_entity_poly.pdbx_strand_id
1 'polypeptide(L)' 'RKEGKKHKEGDGTRSAVLSFDEQTMRKARRRQWGHSQDRRCSRRNLRVDFADIGWSDWVIAPKAFDAYFCSGTCGFPM' A
#
# COMPACT_ATOMS: atom_id res chain seq x y z
N ARG A 1 -2.08 2.36 -39.46
CA ARG A 1 -3.51 2.72 -39.42
C ARG A 1 -4.04 2.31 -38.03
N LYS A 2 -4.10 3.26 -37.08
CA LYS A 2 -4.58 3.01 -35.71
C LYS A 2 -6.05 3.37 -35.66
N GLU A 3 -6.93 2.38 -35.60
CA GLU A 3 -8.32 2.56 -35.19
C GLU A 3 -8.76 1.37 -34.35
N GLY A 4 -9.40 1.67 -33.22
CA GLY A 4 -9.89 0.67 -32.27
C GLY A 4 -10.53 1.36 -31.08
N LYS A 5 -11.70 1.96 -31.32
CA LYS A 5 -12.53 2.72 -30.40
C LYS A 5 -12.80 1.96 -29.09
N LYS A 6 -12.63 2.66 -27.97
CA LYS A 6 -13.06 2.24 -26.63
C LYS A 6 -14.58 2.40 -26.54
N HIS A 7 -15.33 1.32 -26.67
CA HIS A 7 -16.74 1.29 -26.28
C HIS A 7 -16.85 1.14 -24.76
N LYS A 8 -17.59 2.07 -24.15
CA LYS A 8 -18.00 2.06 -22.75
C LYS A 8 -19.52 2.02 -22.81
N GLU A 9 -20.13 0.90 -22.46
CA GLU A 9 -21.59 0.78 -22.42
C GLU A 9 -22.03 0.43 -20.98
N GLY A 10 -23.13 1.07 -20.58
CA GLY A 10 -23.74 1.04 -19.24
C GLY A 10 -24.34 -0.32 -18.89
N ASP A 11 -24.31 -0.68 -17.61
CA ASP A 11 -25.43 -0.60 -16.66
C ASP A 11 -26.55 -1.63 -16.92
N GLY A 12 -26.70 -2.56 -15.98
CA GLY A 12 -27.74 -3.59 -16.01
C GLY A 12 -27.35 -4.80 -15.14
N THR A 13 -28.10 -4.98 -14.05
CA THR A 13 -28.13 -6.15 -13.14
C THR A 13 -26.80 -6.58 -12.48
N ARG A 14 -26.57 -6.12 -11.25
CA ARG A 14 -25.53 -6.65 -10.35
C ARG A 14 -25.87 -8.07 -9.89
N SER A 15 -25.67 -9.05 -10.76
CA SER A 15 -25.49 -10.44 -10.33
C SER A 15 -24.16 -10.52 -9.57
N ALA A 16 -24.18 -11.00 -8.33
CA ALA A 16 -23.01 -11.12 -7.45
C ALA A 16 -22.07 -12.27 -7.85
N VAL A 17 -21.97 -12.57 -9.15
CA VAL A 17 -21.05 -13.58 -9.67
C VAL A 17 -19.74 -12.86 -10.03
N LEU A 18 -18.67 -13.23 -9.33
CA LEU A 18 -17.32 -12.70 -9.60
C LEU A 18 -16.88 -13.16 -11.00
N SER A 19 -16.62 -12.21 -11.90
CA SER A 19 -16.07 -12.50 -13.22
C SER A 19 -14.56 -12.71 -13.13
N PHE A 20 -14.08 -13.88 -13.58
CA PHE A 20 -12.66 -14.27 -13.58
C PHE A 20 -12.00 -14.14 -14.96
N ASP A 21 -12.42 -13.19 -15.77
CA ASP A 21 -11.81 -12.92 -17.08
C ASP A 21 -10.41 -12.26 -16.95
N GLU A 22 -9.56 -12.45 -17.95
CA GLU A 22 -8.17 -11.95 -17.95
C GLU A 22 -8.08 -10.43 -17.75
N GLN A 23 -9.03 -9.67 -18.31
CA GLN A 23 -9.05 -8.21 -18.18
C GLN A 23 -9.41 -7.78 -16.74
N THR A 24 -10.40 -8.43 -16.13
CA THR A 24 -10.78 -8.22 -14.73
C THR A 24 -9.65 -8.63 -13.80
N MET A 25 -8.98 -9.75 -14.06
CA MET A 25 -7.81 -10.21 -13.28
C MET A 25 -6.61 -9.26 -13.40
N ARG A 26 -6.33 -8.75 -14.61
CA ARG A 26 -5.25 -7.77 -14.83
C ARG A 26 -5.55 -6.42 -14.16
N LYS A 27 -6.82 -6.02 -14.11
CA LYS A 27 -7.29 -4.83 -13.41
C LYS A 27 -7.28 -5.01 -11.89
N ALA A 28 -7.65 -6.20 -11.40
CA ALA A 28 -7.54 -6.58 -9.99
C ALA A 28 -6.08 -6.58 -9.54
N ARG A 29 -5.16 -7.14 -10.33
CA ARG A 29 -3.72 -7.07 -10.08
C ARG A 29 -3.21 -5.63 -10.12
N ARG A 30 -3.64 -4.80 -11.08
CA ARG A 30 -3.28 -3.38 -11.07
C ARG A 30 -3.83 -2.65 -9.85
N ARG A 31 -5.00 -3.02 -9.33
CA ARG A 31 -5.54 -2.44 -8.09
C ARG A 31 -4.73 -2.91 -6.89
N GLN A 32 -4.51 -4.22 -6.74
CA GLN A 32 -3.70 -4.81 -5.67
C GLN A 32 -2.21 -4.36 -5.70
N TRP A 33 -1.69 -3.93 -6.85
CA TRP A 33 -0.27 -3.56 -7.02
C TRP A 33 -0.05 -2.10 -7.43
N GLY A 34 -1.10 -1.31 -7.65
CA GLY A 34 -1.04 0.05 -8.23
C GLY A 34 -0.94 1.18 -7.22
N HIS A 35 -1.15 0.89 -5.93
CA HIS A 35 -0.79 1.74 -4.79
C HIS A 35 0.70 1.60 -4.40
N SER A 36 1.57 1.33 -5.38
CA SER A 36 3.00 1.04 -5.22
C SER A 36 3.88 2.23 -4.84
N GLN A 37 3.31 3.42 -4.63
CA GLN A 37 3.99 4.52 -3.93
C GLN A 37 4.54 4.04 -2.57
N ASP A 38 3.86 3.07 -1.94
CA ASP A 38 4.22 2.56 -0.62
C ASP A 38 5.02 1.25 -0.62
N ARG A 39 5.45 0.77 -1.80
CA ARG A 39 6.20 -0.50 -1.92
C ARG A 39 7.70 -0.33 -2.01
N ARG A 40 8.24 0.88 -2.22
CA ARG A 40 9.69 1.11 -2.22
C ARG A 40 10.17 1.27 -0.77
N CYS A 41 11.38 0.77 -0.49
CA CYS A 41 12.00 0.99 0.81
C CYS A 41 12.12 2.49 1.10
N SER A 42 11.48 2.96 2.17
CA SER A 42 11.48 4.36 2.59
C SER A 42 11.37 4.49 4.11
N ARG A 43 11.77 5.66 4.62
CA ARG A 43 11.62 6.01 6.05
C ARG A 43 10.16 6.34 6.35
N ARG A 44 9.60 5.67 7.33
CA ARG A 44 8.22 5.79 7.82
C ARG A 44 8.24 6.35 9.23
N ASN A 45 7.14 7.00 9.61
CA ASN A 45 6.98 7.52 10.96
C ASN A 45 6.85 6.36 11.97
N LEU A 46 7.49 6.52 13.11
CA LEU A 46 7.29 5.68 14.28
C LEU A 46 7.62 6.54 15.48
N ARG A 47 6.61 6.77 16.31
CA ARG A 47 6.71 7.39 17.61
C ARG A 47 6.84 6.26 18.63
N VAL A 48 7.86 6.30 19.46
CA VAL A 48 8.05 5.33 20.55
C VAL A 48 7.81 6.04 21.87
N ASP A 49 6.89 5.53 22.67
CA ASP A 49 6.74 5.89 24.08
C ASP A 49 7.55 4.91 24.93
N PHE A 50 8.33 5.43 25.88
CA PHE A 50 9.13 4.58 26.77
C PHE A 50 8.26 3.78 27.74
N ALA A 51 7.03 4.21 28.02
CA ALA A 51 6.09 3.42 28.82
C ALA A 51 5.67 2.12 28.10
N ASP A 52 5.44 2.17 26.79
CA ASP A 52 4.95 1.03 26.00
C ASP A 52 5.96 -0.13 25.94
N ILE A 53 7.25 0.19 26.07
CA ILE A 53 8.35 -0.79 26.06
C ILE A 53 8.91 -1.09 27.46
N GLY A 54 8.27 -0.57 28.52
CA GLY A 54 8.68 -0.80 29.91
C GLY A 54 9.97 -0.10 30.31
N TRP A 55 10.30 1.01 29.65
CA TRP A 55 11.53 1.78 29.83
C TRP A 55 11.34 3.08 30.63
N SER A 56 10.13 3.31 31.13
CA SER A 56 9.76 4.52 31.89
C SER A 56 10.60 4.77 33.14
N ASP A 57 11.09 3.70 33.76
CA ASP A 57 11.76 3.77 35.07
C ASP A 57 13.26 4.10 34.96
N TRP A 58 13.86 3.83 33.80
CA TRP A 58 15.27 4.14 33.54
C TRP A 58 15.47 5.37 32.65
N VAL A 59 14.50 5.69 31.78
CA VAL A 59 14.52 6.91 30.95
C VAL A 59 13.75 8.05 31.63
N ILE A 60 14.49 9.02 32.14
CA ILE A 60 13.91 10.17 32.86
C ILE A 60 13.15 11.08 31.88
N ALA A 61 13.78 11.48 30.77
CA ALA A 61 13.19 12.29 29.70
C ALA A 61 13.95 12.11 28.36
N PRO A 62 13.31 12.33 27.20
CA PRO A 62 11.88 12.59 26.99
C PRO A 62 11.01 11.34 27.25
N LYS A 63 9.68 11.50 27.31
CA LYS A 63 8.76 10.35 27.48
C LYS A 63 8.45 9.61 26.18
N ALA A 64 8.54 10.32 25.05
CA ALA A 64 8.42 9.72 23.74
C ALA A 64 9.34 10.41 22.74
N PHE A 65 9.78 9.67 21.72
CA PHE A 65 10.62 10.19 20.64
C PHE A 65 10.23 9.63 19.28
N ASP A 66 10.59 10.35 18.20
CA ASP A 66 10.34 9.91 16.83
C ASP A 66 11.49 9.05 16.36
N ALA A 67 11.36 7.73 16.52
CA ALA A 67 12.35 6.75 16.12
C ALA A 67 12.43 6.59 14.60
N TYR A 68 11.28 6.69 13.93
CA TYR A 68 11.10 6.28 12.54
C TYR A 68 11.48 4.81 12.30
N PHE A 69 11.12 4.26 11.15
CA PHE A 69 11.59 2.94 10.72
C PHE A 69 11.63 2.85 9.20
N CYS A 70 12.48 1.97 8.66
CA CYS A 70 12.53 1.71 7.22
C CYS A 70 11.67 0.50 6.87
N SER A 71 10.79 0.64 5.88
CA SER A 71 10.02 -0.50 5.36
C SER A 71 9.64 -0.33 3.90
N GLY A 72 9.65 -1.43 3.16
CA GLY A 72 9.33 -1.53 1.75
C GLY A 72 10.24 -2.54 1.04
N THR A 73 9.95 -2.78 -0.23
CA THR A 73 10.73 -3.67 -1.10
C THR A 73 11.82 -2.91 -1.83
N CYS A 74 13.01 -3.50 -1.86
CA CYS A 74 14.16 -3.07 -2.65
C CYS A 74 14.16 -3.85 -3.97
N GLY A 75 13.79 -3.20 -5.08
CA GLY A 75 13.74 -3.83 -6.40
C GLY A 75 14.75 -3.19 -7.36
N PHE A 76 15.34 -3.99 -8.25
CA PHE A 76 16.27 -3.50 -9.27
C PHE A 76 15.55 -2.71 -10.38
N PRO A 77 16.15 -1.65 -10.94
CA PRO A 77 17.37 -0.97 -10.50
C PRO A 77 17.10 -0.12 -9.25
N MET A 78 17.98 -0.24 -8.26
CA MET A 78 17.91 0.54 -7.02
C MET A 78 18.41 1.96 -7.25
#